data_AF-C9Z8I6-F1
#
_entry.id   AF-C9Z8I6-F1
#
_cell.length_a   1.000
_cell.length_b   1.000
_cell.length_c   1.000
_cell.angle_alpha   90.00
_cell.angle_beta   90.00
_cell.angle_gamma   90.00
#
_symmetry.space_group_name_H-M   'P 1'
#
loop_
_entity.id
_entity.type
_entity.pdbx_description
1 polymer ?
#
loop_
_entity_poly.entity_id
_entity_poly.type
_entity_poly.pdbx_seq_one_letter_code
_entity_poly.pdbx_strand_id
1 'polypeptide(L)'
;MPLPLKGERSEAQTVALVDDAEFHREVSNDAIEAAYQERRRTRVYEGMDARSDGWYSVTALQLARLARCRVACSMYESSSGDRNIGAHVDQWLGAIVQMRGAKSWTLWPSADGEPQQIITRTGDVLLIPRDIKHEVTTPDYSVHLVFAFMTGQPIG
;
A
#
# COMPACT_ATOMS: atom_id res chain seq x y z
N MET A 1 8.72 -14.04 8.13
CA MET A 1 8.91 -12.99 9.17
C MET A 1 7.62 -12.21 9.34
N PRO A 2 7.24 -11.83 10.56
CA PRO A 2 6.00 -11.12 10.81
C PRO A 2 6.03 -9.71 10.20
N LEU A 3 4.86 -9.26 9.74
CA LEU A 3 4.60 -7.85 9.44
C LEU A 3 4.04 -7.22 10.73
N PRO A 4 4.35 -5.95 11.04
CA PRO A 4 3.81 -5.26 12.21
C PRO A 4 2.33 -4.94 12.00
N LEU A 5 1.48 -5.96 12.08
CA LEU A 5 0.03 -5.85 12.06
C LEU A 5 -0.46 -5.72 13.50
N LYS A 6 -1.50 -4.93 13.74
CA LYS A 6 -2.33 -4.89 14.96
C LYS A 6 -1.57 -5.18 16.28
N GLY A 7 -1.22 -4.13 17.03
CA GLY A 7 -0.62 -4.27 18.36
C GLY A 7 0.90 -4.53 18.38
N GLU A 8 1.49 -4.97 17.25
CA GLU A 8 2.96 -5.11 17.09
C GLU A 8 3.63 -3.86 16.49
N ARG A 9 2.92 -2.73 16.42
CA ARG A 9 3.47 -1.47 15.87
C ARG A 9 4.23 -0.65 16.90
N SER A 10 5.18 0.15 16.42
CA SER A 10 5.78 1.24 17.22
C SER A 10 4.73 2.30 17.54
N GLU A 11 4.72 2.83 18.77
CA GLU A 11 3.81 3.90 19.21
C GLU A 11 3.93 5.18 18.35
N ALA A 12 5.09 5.38 17.70
CA ALA A 12 5.33 6.52 16.82
C ALA A 12 4.86 6.31 15.37
N GLN A 13 4.40 5.11 15.00
CA GLN A 13 4.02 4.81 13.61
C GLN A 13 2.65 5.40 13.26
N THR A 14 2.60 6.26 12.25
CA THR A 14 1.35 6.80 11.72
C THR A 14 0.58 5.77 10.89
N VAL A 15 -0.73 5.67 11.12
CA VAL A 15 -1.64 4.89 10.28
C VAL A 15 -2.66 5.83 9.66
N ALA A 16 -2.75 5.83 8.34
CA ALA A 16 -3.81 6.54 7.64
C ALA A 16 -5.01 5.62 7.40
N LEU A 17 -6.21 6.12 7.68
CA LEU A 17 -7.48 5.49 7.32
C LEU A 17 -7.99 6.14 6.03
N VAL A 18 -8.28 5.31 5.03
CA VAL A 18 -8.77 5.78 3.73
C VAL A 18 -10.28 5.96 3.77
N ASP A 19 -10.76 7.15 3.37
CA ASP A 19 -12.17 7.47 3.13
C ASP A 19 -12.33 8.25 1.83
N ASP A 20 -12.98 7.67 0.81
CA ASP A 20 -13.28 8.32 -0.48
C ASP A 20 -12.10 9.12 -1.09
N ALA A 21 -10.90 8.53 -1.07
CA ALA A 21 -9.58 9.08 -1.46
C ALA A 21 -8.90 10.07 -0.49
N GLU A 22 -9.52 10.41 0.64
CA GLU A 22 -8.89 11.13 1.75
C GLU A 22 -8.16 10.18 2.71
N PHE A 23 -7.08 10.69 3.30
CA PHE A 23 -6.22 9.95 4.24
C PHE A 23 -6.27 10.61 5.62
N HIS A 24 -7.02 10.02 6.55
CA HIS A 24 -7.10 10.47 7.94
C HIS A 24 -5.99 9.81 8.76
N ARG A 25 -5.00 10.60 9.17
CA ARG A 25 -3.81 10.10 9.88
C ARG A 25 -4.05 10.05 11.37
N GLU A 26 -3.97 8.86 11.92
CA GLU A 26 -4.10 8.59 13.35
C GLU A 26 -2.80 8.02 13.91
N VAL A 27 -2.49 8.40 15.14
CA VAL A 27 -1.30 7.91 15.86
C VAL A 27 -1.68 6.99 17.04
N SER A 28 -2.89 7.13 17.60
CA SER A 28 -3.36 6.31 18.73
C SER A 28 -3.98 4.97 18.29
N ASN A 29 -3.65 3.88 18.99
CA ASN A 29 -4.19 2.53 18.71
C ASN A 29 -5.70 2.51 18.90
N ASP A 30 -6.16 3.11 19.99
CA ASP A 30 -7.58 3.14 20.35
C ASP A 30 -8.39 3.94 19.34
N ALA A 31 -7.83 5.04 18.82
CA ALA A 31 -8.47 5.83 17.78
C ALA A 31 -8.58 5.05 16.45
N ILE A 32 -7.51 4.35 16.06
CA ILE A 32 -7.51 3.49 14.86
C ILE A 32 -8.55 2.37 15.00
N GLU A 33 -8.61 1.71 16.15
CA GLU A 33 -9.53 0.60 16.37
C GLU A 33 -10.98 1.07 16.44
N ALA A 34 -11.29 2.12 17.19
CA ALA A 34 -12.62 2.72 17.25
C ALA A 34 -13.11 3.15 15.85
N ALA A 35 -12.28 3.90 15.12
CA ALA A 35 -12.58 4.35 13.77
C ALA A 35 -12.81 3.19 12.78
N TYR A 36 -12.08 2.08 12.96
CA TYR A 36 -12.24 0.89 12.13
C TYR A 36 -13.49 0.08 12.48
N GLN A 37 -13.91 0.06 13.74
CA GLN A 37 -15.17 -0.57 14.18
C GLN A 37 -16.39 0.21 13.68
N GLU A 38 -16.31 1.55 13.68
CA GLU A 38 -17.38 2.42 13.18
C GLU A 38 -17.60 2.26 11.67
N ARG A 39 -16.51 2.22 10.90
CA ARG A 39 -16.54 2.01 9.45
C ARG A 39 -15.30 1.23 9.03
N ARG A 40 -15.49 0.06 8.42
CA ARG A 40 -14.40 -0.73 7.85
C ARG A 40 -13.72 0.08 6.76
N ARG A 41 -12.52 0.55 7.06
CA ARG A 41 -11.68 1.37 6.18
C ARG A 41 -10.38 0.65 5.90
N THR A 42 -9.77 0.92 4.75
CA THR A 42 -8.42 0.40 4.52
C THR A 42 -7.45 1.16 5.42
N ARG A 43 -6.61 0.41 6.14
CA ARG A 43 -5.53 0.94 6.97
C ARG A 43 -4.25 1.00 6.17
N VAL A 44 -3.57 2.14 6.19
CA VAL A 44 -2.30 2.35 5.51
C VAL A 44 -1.26 2.69 6.56
N TYR A 45 -0.33 1.77 6.78
CA TYR A 45 0.80 1.95 7.66
C TYR A 45 1.91 2.61 6.84
N GLU A 46 2.10 3.90 7.04
CA GLU A 46 3.06 4.72 6.29
C GLU A 46 4.48 4.57 6.87
N GLY A 47 5.50 4.83 6.04
CA GLY A 47 6.89 4.92 6.49
C GLY A 47 7.49 3.60 6.96
N MET A 48 7.03 2.46 6.43
CA MET A 48 7.59 1.13 6.72
C MET A 48 9.07 1.05 6.34
N ASP A 49 9.52 1.88 5.40
CA ASP A 49 10.92 2.02 5.01
C ASP A 49 11.77 2.70 6.10
N ALA A 50 11.18 3.56 6.93
CA ALA A 50 11.89 4.37 7.90
C ALA A 50 12.06 3.61 9.23
N ARG A 51 13.31 3.26 9.55
CA ARG A 51 13.75 2.81 10.89
C ARG A 51 13.05 1.56 11.43
N SER A 52 12.91 0.53 10.60
CA SER A 52 12.61 -0.83 11.10
C SER A 52 13.81 -1.76 10.90
N ASP A 53 13.97 -2.73 11.79
CA ASP A 53 14.83 -3.91 11.61
C ASP A 53 14.17 -4.97 10.71
N GLY A 54 13.02 -4.62 10.11
CA GLY A 54 12.27 -5.49 9.20
C GLY A 54 12.92 -5.61 7.83
N TRP A 55 12.76 -6.78 7.21
CA TRP A 55 13.25 -7.05 5.86
C TRP A 55 12.73 -6.05 4.81
N TYR A 56 11.53 -5.50 5.01
CA TYR A 56 10.93 -4.52 4.09
C TYR A 56 11.69 -3.19 4.06
N SER A 57 12.25 -2.73 5.19
CA SER A 57 13.13 -1.55 5.20
C SER A 57 14.45 -1.82 4.47
N VAL A 58 15.03 -3.01 4.67
CA VAL A 58 16.22 -3.45 3.92
C VAL A 58 15.92 -3.54 2.42
N THR A 59 14.79 -4.11 2.03
CA THR A 59 14.35 -4.18 0.64
C THR A 59 14.18 -2.79 0.03
N ALA A 60 13.51 -1.87 0.72
CA ALA A 60 13.37 -0.49 0.26
C ALA A 60 14.73 0.18 0.03
N LEU A 61 15.68 0.00 0.95
CA LEU A 61 17.05 0.52 0.81
C LEU A 61 17.79 -0.07 -0.39
N GLN A 62 17.67 -1.38 -0.62
CA GLN A 62 18.33 -2.03 -1.77
C GLN A 62 17.70 -1.60 -3.10
N LEU A 63 16.37 -1.51 -3.16
CA LEU A 63 15.66 -1.00 -4.33
C LEU A 63 16.04 0.45 -4.62
N ALA A 64 16.14 1.29 -3.58
CA ALA A 64 16.58 2.68 -3.71
C ALA A 64 17.98 2.77 -4.32
N ARG A 65 18.93 1.94 -3.85
CA ARG A 65 20.29 1.87 -4.40
C ARG A 65 20.32 1.43 -5.86
N LEU A 66 19.54 0.41 -6.21
CA LEU A 66 19.46 -0.11 -7.59
C LEU A 66 18.83 0.91 -8.55
N ALA A 67 17.72 1.53 -8.14
CA ALA A 67 16.97 2.48 -8.94
C ALA A 67 17.55 3.91 -8.91
N ARG A 68 18.50 4.19 -8.00
CA ARG A 68 19.10 5.51 -7.77
C ARG A 68 18.07 6.60 -7.45
N CYS A 69 17.01 6.24 -6.74
CA CYS A 69 15.97 7.16 -6.29
C CYS A 69 15.45 6.74 -4.91
N ARG A 70 14.74 7.64 -4.23
CA ARG A 70 14.05 7.28 -2.99
C ARG A 70 12.96 6.24 -3.26
N VAL A 71 12.90 5.21 -2.41
CA VAL A 71 11.82 4.21 -2.40
C VAL A 71 11.12 4.26 -1.04
N ALA A 72 9.87 4.71 -1.03
CA ALA A 72 9.04 4.68 0.17
C ALA A 72 8.32 3.33 0.27
N CYS A 73 8.08 2.85 1.49
CA CYS A 73 7.34 1.62 1.71
C CYS A 73 6.11 1.88 2.60
N SER A 74 4.95 1.46 2.13
CA SER A 74 3.70 1.49 2.89
C SER A 74 3.06 0.11 2.90
N MET A 75 2.36 -0.23 3.98
CA MET A 75 1.57 -1.44 4.08
C MET A 75 0.08 -1.10 4.06
N TYR A 76 -0.70 -1.83 3.28
CA TYR A 76 -2.14 -1.66 3.19
C TYR A 76 -2.83 -2.90 3.74
N GLU A 77 -3.76 -2.70 4.68
CA GLU A 77 -4.63 -3.74 5.23
C GLU A 77 -6.08 -3.40 4.91
N SER A 78 -6.75 -4.27 4.15
CA SER A 78 -8.14 -4.10 3.70
C SER A 78 -9.02 -5.27 4.15
N SER A 79 -10.28 -4.96 4.47
CA SER A 79 -11.34 -5.96 4.73
C SER A 79 -12.03 -6.41 3.45
N SER A 80 -12.75 -7.53 3.55
CA SER A 80 -13.67 -8.00 2.50
C SER A 80 -14.69 -6.91 2.17
N GLY A 81 -14.84 -6.64 0.88
CA GLY A 81 -15.74 -5.62 0.34
C GLY A 81 -15.15 -4.21 0.27
N ASP A 82 -13.95 -3.95 0.79
CA ASP A 82 -13.36 -2.60 0.76
C ASP A 82 -13.14 -2.11 -0.68
N ARG A 83 -13.61 -0.89 -0.97
CA ARG A 83 -13.46 -0.16 -2.25
C ARG A 83 -13.09 1.33 -2.07
N ASN A 84 -12.54 1.68 -0.90
CA ASN A 84 -12.54 3.04 -0.35
C ASN A 84 -11.67 4.08 -1.10
N ILE A 85 -10.80 3.69 -2.04
CA ILE A 85 -9.94 4.62 -2.79
C ILE A 85 -10.57 5.03 -4.14
N GLY A 86 -11.39 4.15 -4.72
CA GLY A 86 -11.86 4.31 -6.10
C GLY A 86 -10.74 4.27 -7.14
N ALA A 87 -11.09 4.61 -8.39
CA ALA A 87 -10.14 4.64 -9.50
C ALA A 87 -9.28 5.92 -9.47
N HIS A 88 -7.95 5.75 -9.48
CA HIS A 88 -6.99 6.85 -9.34
C HIS A 88 -5.72 6.59 -10.17
N VAL A 89 -4.82 7.58 -10.19
CA VAL A 89 -3.54 7.53 -10.89
C VAL A 89 -2.43 7.91 -9.90
N ASP A 90 -1.40 7.07 -9.83
CA ASP A 90 -0.20 7.37 -9.06
C ASP A 90 0.90 7.97 -9.94
N GLN A 91 1.61 8.95 -9.38
CA GLN A 91 2.74 9.63 -10.03
C GLN A 91 4.09 8.94 -9.79
N TRP A 92 4.06 7.69 -9.32
CA TRP A 92 5.23 6.88 -9.03
C TRP A 92 5.09 5.49 -9.66
N LEU A 93 6.22 4.84 -9.94
CA LEU A 93 6.23 3.40 -10.26
C LEU A 93 6.00 2.63 -8.95
N GLY A 94 5.02 1.74 -8.95
CA GLY A 94 4.66 0.91 -7.81
C GLY A 94 5.11 -0.53 -7.97
N ALA A 95 5.84 -1.05 -6.99
CA ALA A 95 6.00 -2.50 -6.82
C ALA A 95 5.15 -2.97 -5.63
N ILE A 96 4.08 -3.70 -5.94
CA ILE A 96 3.12 -4.20 -4.97
C ILE A 96 3.43 -5.66 -4.67
N VAL A 97 3.65 -5.98 -3.40
CA VAL A 97 3.91 -7.35 -2.94
C VAL A 97 2.74 -7.82 -2.10
N GLN A 98 2.00 -8.82 -2.58
CA GLN A 98 0.85 -9.35 -1.86
C GLN A 98 1.30 -10.28 -0.74
N MET A 99 1.02 -9.89 0.50
CA MET A 99 1.53 -10.58 1.69
C MET A 99 0.54 -11.56 2.30
N ARG A 100 -0.75 -11.24 2.26
CA ARG A 100 -1.83 -12.12 2.76
C ARG A 100 -3.10 -11.95 1.95
N GLY A 101 -3.82 -13.03 1.72
CA GLY A 101 -5.11 -13.00 1.03
C GLY A 101 -4.99 -12.58 -0.43
N ALA A 102 -5.98 -11.83 -0.94
CA ALA A 102 -6.04 -11.45 -2.35
C ALA A 102 -6.52 -10.02 -2.57
N LYS A 103 -6.09 -9.40 -3.66
CA LYS A 103 -6.58 -8.10 -4.13
C LYS A 103 -6.90 -8.19 -5.61
N SER A 104 -8.04 -7.62 -6.01
CA SER A 104 -8.42 -7.51 -7.42
C SER A 104 -8.11 -6.09 -7.89
N TRP A 105 -7.36 -6.00 -8.98
CA TRP A 105 -6.87 -4.78 -9.60
C TRP A 105 -7.52 -4.63 -10.97
N THR A 106 -8.14 -3.49 -11.21
CA THR A 106 -8.53 -3.07 -12.55
C THR A 106 -7.52 -2.04 -13.02
N LEU A 107 -6.82 -2.30 -14.11
CA LEU A 107 -5.82 -1.41 -14.71
C LEU A 107 -6.33 -0.88 -16.05
N TRP A 108 -6.04 0.37 -16.36
CA TRP A 108 -6.29 0.98 -17.67
C TRP A 108 -4.96 1.39 -18.32
N PRO A 109 -4.29 0.49 -19.09
CA PRO A 109 -2.97 0.74 -19.64
C PRO A 109 -2.92 1.85 -20.70
N SER A 110 -4.04 2.12 -21.35
CA SER A 110 -4.23 3.23 -22.28
C SER A 110 -5.60 3.88 -22.04
N ALA A 111 -5.71 5.18 -22.34
CA ALA A 111 -6.94 5.93 -22.12
C ALA A 111 -8.15 5.36 -22.89
N ASP A 112 -7.90 4.85 -24.10
CA ASP A 112 -8.91 4.29 -24.99
C ASP A 112 -8.91 2.74 -24.97
N GLY A 113 -8.14 2.13 -24.07
CA GLY A 113 -8.02 0.68 -23.97
C GLY A 113 -9.05 0.06 -23.04
N GLU A 114 -9.38 -1.21 -23.31
CA GLU A 114 -10.19 -2.01 -22.40
C GLU A 114 -9.45 -2.23 -21.05
N PRO A 115 -10.16 -2.13 -19.91
CA PRO A 115 -9.57 -2.40 -18.61
C PRO A 115 -9.10 -3.85 -18.51
N GLN A 116 -7.94 -4.04 -17.88
CA GLN A 116 -7.40 -5.34 -17.56
C GLN A 116 -7.63 -5.64 -16.08
N GLN A 117 -8.24 -6.79 -15.79
CA GLN A 117 -8.38 -7.27 -14.42
C GLN A 117 -7.26 -8.24 -14.07
N ILE A 118 -6.62 -8.00 -12.93
CA ILE A 118 -5.54 -8.83 -12.38
C ILE A 118 -5.86 -9.13 -10.92
N ILE A 119 -5.71 -10.38 -10.50
CA ILE A 119 -5.86 -10.77 -9.10
C ILE A 119 -4.49 -11.16 -8.55
N THR A 120 -4.01 -10.43 -7.54
CA THR A 120 -2.80 -10.79 -6.79
C THR A 120 -3.18 -11.67 -5.60
N ARG A 121 -2.41 -12.74 -5.39
CA ARG A 121 -2.47 -13.65 -4.23
C ARG A 121 -1.16 -13.60 -3.47
N THR A 122 -1.14 -14.13 -2.24
CA THR A 122 0.07 -14.20 -1.42
C THR A 122 1.29 -14.69 -2.21
N GLY A 123 2.34 -13.87 -2.23
CA GLY A 123 3.59 -14.15 -2.96
C GLY A 123 3.69 -13.48 -4.32
N ASP A 124 2.57 -13.03 -4.90
CA ASP A 124 2.58 -12.30 -6.18
C ASP A 124 3.19 -10.90 -6.02
N VAL A 125 3.88 -10.47 -7.08
CA VAL A 125 4.37 -9.11 -7.23
C VAL A 125 3.72 -8.50 -8.47
N LEU A 126 3.03 -7.37 -8.29
CA LEU A 126 2.47 -6.57 -9.37
C LEU A 126 3.28 -5.28 -9.52
N LEU A 127 3.72 -5.00 -10.74
CA LEU A 127 4.33 -3.71 -11.08
C LEU A 127 3.28 -2.84 -11.77
N ILE A 128 3.02 -1.66 -11.21
CA ILE A 128 2.15 -0.66 -11.83
C ILE A 128 3.03 0.50 -12.29
N PRO A 129 3.18 0.70 -13.61
CA PRO A 129 3.91 1.84 -14.14
C PRO A 129 3.31 3.16 -13.70
N ARG A 130 4.15 4.19 -13.67
CA ARG A 130 3.74 5.57 -13.42
C ARG A 130 2.62 5.97 -14.39
N ASP A 131 1.68 6.78 -13.89
CA ASP A 131 0.62 7.41 -14.67
C ASP A 131 -0.42 6.40 -15.25
N ILE A 132 -0.42 5.16 -14.74
CA ILE A 132 -1.45 4.16 -15.07
C ILE A 132 -2.62 4.28 -14.09
N LYS A 133 -3.80 4.54 -14.65
CA LYS A 133 -5.04 4.53 -13.88
C LYS A 133 -5.32 3.11 -13.40
N HIS A 134 -5.70 3.00 -12.14
CA HIS A 134 -6.08 1.73 -11.54
C HIS A 134 -7.11 1.90 -10.43
N GLU A 135 -7.81 0.82 -10.14
CA GLU A 135 -8.81 0.69 -9.09
C GLU A 135 -8.62 -0.65 -8.41
N VAL A 136 -8.90 -0.71 -7.11
CA VAL A 136 -8.75 -1.94 -6.34
C VAL A 136 -10.01 -2.30 -5.58
N THR A 137 -10.31 -3.59 -5.57
CA THR A 137 -11.33 -4.17 -4.70
C THR A 137 -10.74 -5.32 -3.89
N THR A 138 -11.34 -5.59 -2.74
CA THR A 138 -10.88 -6.63 -1.83
C THR A 138 -11.94 -7.72 -1.73
N PRO A 139 -11.79 -8.86 -2.42
CA PRO A 139 -12.78 -9.93 -2.37
C PRO A 139 -12.98 -10.44 -0.94
N ASP A 140 -11.86 -10.73 -0.27
CA ASP A 140 -11.80 -11.18 1.12
C ASP A 140 -10.91 -10.23 1.93
N TYR A 141 -10.04 -10.75 2.80
CA TYR A 141 -9.01 -9.98 3.47
C TYR A 141 -7.77 -9.79 2.57
N SER A 142 -7.10 -8.65 2.69
CA SER A 142 -5.86 -8.39 1.96
C SER A 142 -4.85 -7.62 2.79
N VAL A 143 -3.60 -8.06 2.74
CA VAL A 143 -2.44 -7.27 3.17
C VAL A 143 -1.42 -7.25 2.05
N HIS A 144 -0.98 -6.06 1.64
CA HIS A 144 0.10 -5.91 0.67
C HIS A 144 1.05 -4.77 1.07
N LEU A 145 2.30 -4.88 0.61
CA LEU A 145 3.28 -3.81 0.68
C LEU A 145 3.31 -3.09 -0.67
N VAL A 146 3.49 -1.77 -0.63
CA VAL A 146 3.74 -0.94 -1.79
C VAL A 146 5.11 -0.33 -1.63
N PHE A 147 6.02 -0.62 -2.56
CA PHE A 147 7.28 0.09 -2.73
C PHE A 147 7.11 1.13 -3.84
N ALA A 148 7.00 2.40 -3.44
CA ALA A 148 6.79 3.52 -4.35
C ALA A 148 8.14 4.16 -4.73
N PHE A 149 8.49 4.11 -6.02
CA PHE A 149 9.73 4.68 -6.54
C PHE A 149 9.53 6.17 -6.86
N MET A 150 10.13 7.03 -6.05
CA MET A 150 9.99 8.49 -6.12
C MET A 150 11.05 9.09 -7.05
N THR A 151 10.80 9.02 -8.36
CA THR A 151 11.70 9.61 -9.38
C THR A 151 11.85 11.12 -9.17
N GLY A 152 13.09 11.63 -9.26
CA GLY A 152 13.38 13.05 -9.05
C GLY A 152 13.70 13.43 -7.58
N GLN A 153 13.59 12.49 -6.64
CA GLN A 153 14.10 12.67 -5.28
C GLN A 153 15.39 11.87 -5.08
N PRO A 154 16.55 12.52 -4.84
CA PRO A 154 17.82 11.82 -4.63
C PRO A 154 17.78 10.99 -3.34
N ILE A 155 18.66 9.99 -3.28
CA ILE A 155 18.92 9.22 -2.05
C ILE A 155 19.63 10.17 -1.08
N GLY A 156 18.93 10.61 -0.03
CA GLY A 156 19.52 11.37 1.08
C GLY A 156 20.36 10.50 2.01
#